data_AF-C1DZD7-F1
#
_entry.id   AF-C1DZD7-F1
#
_cell.length_a   1.000
_cell.length_b   1.000
_cell.length_c   1.000
_cell.angle_alpha   90.00
_cell.angle_beta   90.00
_cell.angle_gamma   90.00
#
_symmetry.space_group_name_H-M   'P 1'
#
loop_
_entity.id
_entity.type
_entity.pdbx_description
1 polymer ?
#
loop_
_entity_poly.entity_id
_entity_poly.type
_entity_poly.pdbx_seq_one_letter_code
_entity_poly.pdbx_strand_id
1 'polypeptide(L)'
;MLRQKVLKGTVLANRKLILAYDAETDGWNAGAFHLKVDNQGPAILIAKTKRGGYFGAFNPLGWASREDYRDAFNAFLVKWPKKNSTEGEPFILEKVGGSGAAIFDFGAEGPIFGADALKIPLGRAPSMGSSYAAIGGSSLFGGGKEIKTAKSRLGSAYASPPDDTNSLFGPGEKFEAELVELRVYTGQGLDGFYA
;
A
#
# COMPACT_ATOMS: atom_id res chain seq x y z
N MET A 1 -16.03 -10.51 6.08
CA MET A 1 -14.92 -10.27 7.02
C MET A 1 -14.18 -8.97 6.75
N LEU A 2 -13.58 -8.76 5.56
CA LEU A 2 -12.89 -7.51 5.22
C LEU A 2 -13.73 -6.25 5.54
N ARG A 3 -14.97 -6.19 5.05
CA ARG A 3 -15.87 -5.05 5.30
C ARG A 3 -16.20 -4.82 6.78
N GLN A 4 -16.44 -5.90 7.53
CA GLN A 4 -16.93 -5.84 8.91
C GLN A 4 -15.81 -5.60 9.94
N LYS A 5 -14.60 -6.10 9.66
CA LYS A 5 -13.47 -6.07 10.61
C LYS A 5 -12.38 -5.08 10.23
N VAL A 6 -12.14 -4.86 8.93
CA VAL A 6 -11.06 -3.99 8.45
C VAL A 6 -11.59 -2.64 8.01
N LEU A 7 -12.64 -2.61 7.19
CA LEU A 7 -13.15 -1.36 6.62
C LEU A 7 -14.18 -0.65 7.51
N LYS A 8 -14.50 -1.21 8.68
CA LYS A 8 -15.46 -0.61 9.61
C LYS A 8 -14.99 0.80 10.00
N GLY A 9 -15.89 1.77 9.91
CA GLY A 9 -15.58 3.18 10.21
C GLY A 9 -14.85 3.94 9.10
N THR A 10 -14.50 3.28 7.99
CA THR A 10 -13.94 3.95 6.81
C THR A 10 -15.03 4.38 5.84
N VAL A 11 -14.68 5.31 4.95
CA VAL A 11 -15.51 5.69 3.79
C VAL A 11 -15.80 4.53 2.83
N LEU A 12 -14.99 3.45 2.88
CA LEU A 12 -15.19 2.25 2.07
C LEU A 12 -16.19 1.26 2.68
N ALA A 13 -16.55 1.40 3.96
CA ALA A 13 -17.41 0.45 4.68
C ALA A 13 -18.73 0.17 3.92
N ASN A 14 -19.33 1.22 3.37
CA ASN A 14 -20.66 1.20 2.76
C ASN A 14 -20.61 1.40 1.24
N ARG A 15 -19.46 1.14 0.61
CA ARG A 15 -19.27 1.25 -0.85
C ARG A 15 -19.05 -0.12 -1.47
N LYS A 16 -19.51 -0.28 -2.72
CA LYS A 16 -19.07 -1.40 -3.56
C LYS A 16 -17.57 -1.21 -3.81
N LEU A 17 -16.78 -2.25 -3.52
CA LEU A 17 -15.35 -2.23 -3.80
C LEU A 17 -15.13 -2.56 -5.28
N ILE A 18 -14.27 -1.78 -5.92
CA ILE A 18 -13.82 -1.97 -7.29
C ILE A 18 -12.35 -2.38 -7.24
N LEU A 19 -11.98 -3.48 -7.89
CA LEU A 19 -10.58 -3.84 -8.08
C LEU A 19 -9.97 -2.83 -9.07
N ALA A 20 -9.18 -1.89 -8.56
CA ALA A 20 -8.56 -0.85 -9.36
C ALA A 20 -7.24 -1.34 -9.97
N TYR A 21 -6.46 -2.11 -9.20
CA TYR A 21 -5.16 -2.63 -9.61
C TYR A 21 -4.97 -4.07 -9.11
N ASP A 22 -4.48 -4.94 -9.98
CA ASP A 22 -3.96 -6.27 -9.65
C ASP A 22 -2.57 -6.43 -10.28
N ALA A 23 -1.54 -6.55 -9.44
CA ALA A 23 -0.16 -6.61 -9.90
C ALA A 23 0.14 -7.79 -10.83
N GLU A 24 -0.61 -8.90 -10.75
CA GLU A 24 -0.42 -10.02 -11.68
C GLU A 24 -0.91 -9.72 -13.09
N THR A 25 -1.97 -8.92 -13.24
CA THR A 25 -2.56 -8.60 -14.55
C THR A 25 -2.11 -7.26 -15.09
N ASP A 26 -1.91 -6.27 -14.23
CA ASP A 26 -1.52 -4.90 -14.60
C ASP A 26 0.02 -4.71 -14.58
N GLY A 27 0.75 -5.56 -13.87
CA GLY A 27 2.22 -5.59 -13.82
C GLY A 27 2.82 -5.04 -12.53
N TRP A 28 3.98 -5.59 -12.14
CA TRP A 28 4.70 -5.23 -10.91
C TRP A 28 5.63 -4.02 -11.11
N ASN A 29 5.07 -2.92 -11.62
CA ASN A 29 5.80 -1.67 -11.77
C ASN A 29 4.99 -0.44 -11.29
N ALA A 30 5.67 0.60 -10.77
CA ALA A 30 5.04 1.82 -10.26
C ALA A 30 4.21 2.56 -11.31
N GLY A 31 4.63 2.55 -12.59
CA GLY A 31 3.87 3.15 -13.68
C GLY A 31 2.50 2.49 -13.87
N ALA A 32 2.45 1.16 -13.88
CA ALA A 32 1.19 0.41 -13.94
C ALA A 32 0.32 0.64 -12.70
N PHE A 33 0.92 0.72 -11.52
CA PHE A 33 0.21 1.05 -10.28
C PHE A 33 -0.47 2.42 -10.40
N HIS A 34 0.29 3.49 -10.66
CA HIS A 34 -0.24 4.86 -10.71
C HIS A 34 -1.22 5.07 -11.87
N LEU A 35 -1.01 4.44 -13.03
CA LEU A 35 -1.97 4.44 -14.13
C LEU A 35 -3.36 3.94 -13.70
N LYS A 36 -3.41 3.03 -12.71
CA LYS A 36 -4.64 2.41 -12.22
C LYS A 36 -5.23 3.06 -10.99
N VAL A 37 -4.40 3.53 -10.06
CA VAL A 37 -4.86 3.96 -8.74
C VAL A 37 -4.92 5.48 -8.56
N ASP A 38 -4.27 6.25 -9.42
CA ASP A 38 -4.26 7.70 -9.26
C ASP A 38 -5.66 8.29 -9.47
N ASN A 39 -6.00 9.23 -8.57
CA ASN A 39 -7.27 9.96 -8.54
C ASN A 39 -8.52 9.07 -8.40
N GLN A 40 -8.37 7.80 -8.02
CA GLN A 40 -9.48 6.88 -7.77
C GLN A 40 -10.10 7.03 -6.37
N GLY A 41 -9.57 7.95 -5.56
CA GLY A 41 -10.04 8.23 -4.21
C GLY A 41 -9.55 7.22 -3.16
N PRO A 42 -10.22 7.17 -1.98
CA PRO A 42 -9.84 6.32 -0.86
C PRO A 42 -9.75 4.85 -1.25
N ALA A 43 -8.73 4.15 -0.75
CA ALA A 43 -8.40 2.81 -1.22
C ALA A 43 -7.83 1.92 -0.13
N ILE A 44 -8.06 0.62 -0.27
CA ILE A 44 -7.45 -0.44 0.55
C ILE A 44 -6.57 -1.31 -0.35
N LEU A 45 -5.30 -1.46 -0.01
CA LEU A 45 -4.43 -2.46 -0.63
C LEU A 45 -4.42 -3.74 0.21
N ILE A 46 -4.39 -4.89 -0.45
CA ILE A 46 -4.26 -6.22 0.15
C ILE A 46 -3.12 -6.93 -0.55
N ALA A 47 -2.20 -7.50 0.22
CA ALA A 47 -1.03 -8.18 -0.29
C ALA A 47 -0.76 -9.49 0.45
N LYS A 48 -0.06 -10.39 -0.24
CA LYS A 48 0.35 -11.69 0.29
C LYS A 48 1.83 -11.91 0.07
N THR A 49 2.54 -12.28 1.12
CA THR A 49 3.94 -12.68 1.04
C THR A 49 4.08 -14.10 0.50
N LYS A 50 5.24 -14.42 -0.08
CA LYS A 50 5.58 -15.77 -0.55
C LYS A 50 5.55 -16.81 0.56
N ARG A 51 5.77 -16.39 1.81
CA ARG A 51 5.63 -17.26 3.00
C ARG A 51 4.19 -17.30 3.52
N GLY A 52 3.23 -16.71 2.82
CA GLY A 52 1.81 -16.82 3.10
C GLY A 52 1.28 -15.83 4.14
N GLY A 53 2.04 -14.80 4.51
CA GLY A 53 1.52 -13.72 5.35
C GLY A 53 0.57 -12.83 4.56
N TYR A 54 -0.61 -12.54 5.08
CA TYR A 54 -1.51 -11.54 4.50
C TYR A 54 -1.41 -10.23 5.29
N PHE A 55 -1.35 -9.13 4.56
CA PHE A 55 -1.41 -7.79 5.13
C PHE A 55 -2.14 -6.85 4.18
N GLY A 56 -2.42 -5.64 4.65
CA GLY A 56 -3.03 -4.59 3.86
C GLY A 56 -2.76 -3.21 4.46
N ALA A 57 -3.21 -2.19 3.74
CA ALA A 57 -3.09 -0.80 4.17
C ALA A 57 -4.20 0.04 3.57
N PHE A 58 -4.85 0.83 4.41
CA PHE A 58 -5.93 1.73 4.01
C PHE A 58 -5.39 3.15 3.88
N ASN A 59 -5.50 3.69 2.66
CA ASN A 59 -5.20 5.07 2.34
C ASN A 59 -6.52 5.86 2.21
N PRO A 60 -6.85 6.74 3.18
CA PRO A 60 -8.09 7.53 3.15
C PRO A 60 -8.07 8.66 2.12
N LEU A 61 -6.90 9.00 1.56
CA LEU A 61 -6.74 10.05 0.56
C LEU A 61 -6.75 9.51 -0.86
N GLY A 62 -6.34 8.26 -1.04
CA GLY A 62 -5.97 7.71 -2.35
C GLY A 62 -4.56 8.15 -2.77
N TRP A 63 -4.20 7.82 -4.00
CA TRP A 63 -2.94 8.21 -4.64
C TRP A 63 -3.20 9.24 -5.72
N ALA A 64 -2.24 10.14 -5.95
CA ALA A 64 -2.33 11.13 -7.01
C ALA A 64 -0.95 11.64 -7.48
N SER A 65 0.12 10.86 -7.22
CA SER A 65 1.51 11.18 -7.61
C SER A 65 1.91 12.62 -7.23
N ARG A 66 1.63 13.02 -5.98
CA ARG A 66 1.80 14.41 -5.51
C ARG A 66 3.26 14.84 -5.34
N GLU A 67 4.20 13.90 -5.39
CA GLU A 67 5.63 14.09 -5.14
C GLU A 67 5.93 14.61 -3.73
N ASP A 68 5.08 14.26 -2.75
CA ASP A 68 5.21 14.70 -1.35
C ASP A 68 4.58 13.68 -0.37
N TYR A 69 4.78 13.91 0.93
CA TYR A 69 4.06 13.23 1.98
C TYR A 69 2.77 13.98 2.35
N ARG A 70 1.80 13.22 2.89
CA ARG A 70 0.47 13.73 3.25
C ARG A 70 0.05 13.24 4.62
N ASP A 71 -0.60 14.13 5.35
CA ASP A 71 -1.20 13.83 6.65
C ASP A 71 -2.48 13.02 6.46
N ALA A 72 -2.55 11.88 7.15
CA ALA A 72 -3.71 10.99 7.12
C ALA A 72 -3.82 10.21 8.45
N PHE A 73 -4.38 10.85 9.47
CA PHE A 73 -4.50 10.28 10.81
C PHE A 73 -5.41 9.05 10.90
N ASN A 74 -6.35 8.91 9.95
CA ASN A 74 -7.22 7.74 9.83
C ASN A 74 -6.70 6.70 8.82
N ALA A 75 -5.46 6.83 8.33
CA ALA A 75 -4.77 5.74 7.65
C ALA A 75 -4.40 4.65 8.65
N PHE A 76 -4.42 3.40 8.21
CA PHE A 76 -4.01 2.28 9.04
C PHE A 76 -3.40 1.17 8.19
N LEU A 77 -2.60 0.34 8.83
CA LEU A 77 -2.14 -0.94 8.28
C LEU A 77 -2.96 -2.06 8.91
N VAL A 78 -3.01 -3.21 8.23
CA VAL A 78 -3.68 -4.40 8.74
C VAL A 78 -2.82 -5.64 8.52
N LYS A 79 -2.74 -6.51 9.53
CA LYS A 79 -2.04 -7.78 9.48
C LYS A 79 -2.97 -8.92 9.86
N TRP A 80 -2.96 -10.01 9.10
CA TRP A 80 -3.65 -11.24 9.50
C TRP A 80 -2.69 -12.23 10.17
N PRO A 81 -3.01 -12.75 11.36
CA PRO A 81 -2.11 -13.63 12.10
C PRO A 81 -2.01 -15.04 11.51
N LYS A 82 -3.02 -15.48 10.76
CA LYS A 82 -3.09 -16.83 10.20
C LYS A 82 -2.40 -16.89 8.83
N LYS A 83 -1.42 -17.78 8.71
CA LYS A 83 -0.75 -18.07 7.43
C LYS A 83 -1.76 -18.53 6.38
N ASN A 84 -1.62 -18.05 5.15
CA ASN A 84 -2.43 -18.36 3.98
C ASN A 84 -3.93 -18.09 4.18
N SER A 85 -4.31 -17.20 5.09
CA SER A 85 -5.72 -16.91 5.35
C SER A 85 -5.94 -15.47 5.80
N THR A 86 -7.00 -14.85 5.29
CA THR A 86 -7.54 -13.60 5.84
C THR A 86 -8.67 -13.85 6.84
N GLU A 87 -8.76 -15.08 7.36
CA GLU A 87 -9.73 -15.45 8.40
C GLU A 87 -9.20 -15.19 9.80
N GLY A 88 -10.10 -14.78 10.70
CA GLY A 88 -9.79 -14.49 12.09
C GLY A 88 -9.98 -13.01 12.44
N GLU A 89 -9.47 -12.61 13.61
CA GLU A 89 -9.39 -11.20 13.99
C GLU A 89 -8.09 -10.62 13.46
N PRO A 90 -8.13 -9.61 12.56
CA PRO A 90 -6.93 -8.96 12.08
C PRO A 90 -6.37 -7.99 13.12
N PHE A 91 -5.07 -7.71 13.07
CA PHE A 91 -4.47 -6.61 13.80
C PHE A 91 -4.62 -5.33 12.98
N ILE A 92 -5.41 -4.39 13.48
CA ILE A 92 -5.48 -3.02 12.94
C ILE A 92 -4.39 -2.20 13.60
N LEU A 93 -3.53 -1.62 12.76
CA LEU A 93 -2.31 -0.94 13.17
C LEU A 93 -2.46 0.52 12.76
N GLU A 94 -3.02 1.30 13.67
CA GLU A 94 -3.36 2.70 13.43
C GLU A 94 -2.09 3.56 13.27
N LYS A 95 -2.26 4.72 12.63
CA LYS A 95 -1.24 5.76 12.61
C LYS A 95 -0.94 6.19 14.05
N VAL A 96 0.30 6.04 14.49
CA VAL A 96 0.78 6.49 15.81
C VAL A 96 2.05 7.33 15.65
N GLY A 97 2.27 8.30 16.54
CA GLY A 97 3.50 9.10 16.55
C GLY A 97 3.81 9.89 15.26
N GLY A 98 5.00 10.51 15.21
CA GLY A 98 5.50 11.24 14.04
C GLY A 98 4.78 12.56 13.70
N SER A 99 5.27 13.27 12.67
CA SER A 99 4.83 14.61 12.26
C SER A 99 3.59 14.64 11.35
N GLY A 100 2.64 13.70 11.53
CA GLY A 100 1.45 13.59 10.66
C GLY A 100 1.69 12.84 9.34
N ALA A 101 2.92 12.89 8.79
CA ALA A 101 3.34 12.24 7.54
C ALA A 101 3.01 10.74 7.51
N ALA A 102 1.84 10.42 6.95
CA ALA A 102 1.23 9.09 7.03
C ALA A 102 1.34 8.35 5.70
N ILE A 103 1.22 9.08 4.59
CA ILE A 103 1.27 8.56 3.22
C ILE A 103 2.37 9.32 2.48
N PHE A 104 3.24 8.62 1.76
CA PHE A 104 4.23 9.21 0.87
C PHE A 104 3.81 8.88 -0.57
N ASP A 105 3.47 9.91 -1.35
CA ASP A 105 2.78 9.78 -2.64
C ASP A 105 3.71 10.23 -3.78
N PHE A 106 4.68 9.38 -4.11
CA PHE A 106 5.66 9.62 -5.17
C PHE A 106 5.36 8.75 -6.38
N GLY A 107 5.14 9.35 -7.55
CA GLY A 107 4.75 8.63 -8.78
C GLY A 107 5.83 7.69 -9.31
N ALA A 108 7.08 7.82 -8.84
CA ALA A 108 8.20 6.96 -9.19
C ALA A 108 8.32 5.70 -8.31
N GLU A 109 7.53 5.58 -7.25
CA GLU A 109 7.51 4.44 -6.33
C GLU A 109 6.08 3.90 -6.20
N GLY A 110 5.92 2.68 -5.70
CA GLY A 110 4.60 2.17 -5.31
C GLY A 110 4.13 2.73 -3.96
N PRO A 111 3.21 2.04 -3.26
CA PRO A 111 2.61 2.56 -2.05
C PRO A 111 3.60 2.59 -0.86
N ILE A 112 3.61 3.72 -0.15
CA ILE A 112 4.44 3.96 1.03
C ILE A 112 3.58 4.56 2.15
N PHE A 113 3.59 3.93 3.32
CA PHE A 113 2.91 4.35 4.53
C PHE A 113 3.94 4.56 5.63
N GLY A 114 4.06 5.79 6.12
CA GLY A 114 5.15 6.19 7.01
C GLY A 114 6.52 6.05 6.33
N ALA A 115 7.57 6.60 6.95
CA ALA A 115 8.92 6.51 6.37
C ALA A 115 9.46 5.07 6.35
N ASP A 116 8.97 4.20 7.24
CA ASP A 116 9.49 2.86 7.51
C ASP A 116 8.40 1.78 7.71
N ALA A 117 7.15 2.17 7.99
CA ALA A 117 6.09 1.25 8.37
C ALA A 117 5.67 0.28 7.26
N LEU A 118 5.49 0.77 6.03
CA LEU A 118 5.33 -0.06 4.84
C LEU A 118 5.88 0.66 3.61
N LYS A 119 6.77 -0.01 2.87
CA LYS A 119 7.23 0.43 1.55
C LYS A 119 7.17 -0.71 0.55
N ILE A 120 6.40 -0.53 -0.52
CA ILE A 120 6.35 -1.44 -1.67
C ILE A 120 6.83 -0.62 -2.88
N PRO A 121 8.10 -0.71 -3.27
CA PRO A 121 8.67 0.22 -4.24
C PRO A 121 8.11 0.03 -5.66
N LEU A 122 7.70 -1.19 -6.02
CA LEU A 122 7.24 -1.57 -7.36
C LEU A 122 8.19 -1.13 -8.49
N GLY A 123 9.51 -1.08 -8.27
CA GLY A 123 10.43 -0.61 -9.32
C GLY A 123 10.17 0.85 -9.72
N ARG A 124 10.92 1.38 -10.69
CA ARG A 124 10.78 2.79 -11.09
C ARG A 124 9.74 2.96 -12.20
N ALA A 125 8.86 3.95 -12.06
CA ALA A 125 8.02 4.42 -13.15
C ALA A 125 8.85 5.12 -14.25
N PRO A 126 8.36 5.14 -15.50
CA PRO A 126 8.81 6.08 -16.52
C PRO A 126 8.84 7.52 -15.98
N SER A 127 9.90 8.27 -16.26
CA SER A 127 9.98 9.71 -15.93
C SER A 127 8.97 10.47 -16.78
N MET A 128 7.74 10.58 -16.29
CA MET A 128 6.73 11.51 -16.76
C MET A 128 6.22 12.28 -15.53
N GLY A 129 7.10 13.08 -14.92
CA GLY A 129 6.69 14.10 -13.95
C GLY A 129 7.51 14.22 -12.66
N SER A 130 8.28 13.20 -12.25
CA SER A 130 9.05 13.30 -11.00
C SER A 130 10.42 13.95 -11.20
N SER A 131 10.70 15.01 -10.44
CA SER A 131 12.01 15.67 -10.35
C SER A 131 13.09 14.79 -9.70
N TYR A 132 12.73 13.66 -9.11
CA TYR A 132 13.64 12.70 -8.48
C TYR A 132 13.95 11.47 -9.34
N ALA A 133 13.28 11.31 -10.49
CA ALA A 133 13.52 10.20 -11.41
C ALA A 133 14.55 10.60 -12.48
N ALA A 134 15.79 10.15 -12.29
CA ALA A 134 16.88 10.35 -13.25
C ALA A 134 16.46 10.05 -14.69
N ILE A 135 16.64 11.03 -15.58
CA ILE A 135 16.47 10.89 -17.03
C ILE A 135 17.58 9.96 -17.53
N GLY A 136 17.22 8.71 -17.82
CA GLY A 136 18.13 7.69 -18.33
C GLY A 136 17.41 6.66 -19.18
N GLY A 137 17.32 6.92 -20.49
CA GLY A 137 17.45 6.00 -21.63
C GLY A 137 16.54 4.76 -21.80
N SER A 138 15.88 4.23 -20.78
CA SER A 138 15.04 3.01 -20.90
C SER A 138 13.71 3.10 -20.14
N SER A 139 13.50 4.21 -19.43
CA SER A 139 12.32 4.44 -18.62
C SER A 139 11.07 4.79 -19.44
N LEU A 140 11.18 5.22 -20.70
CA LEU A 140 10.02 5.61 -21.53
C LEU A 140 9.13 4.45 -22.01
N PHE A 141 9.58 3.19 -21.88
CA PHE A 141 8.89 2.00 -22.41
C PHE A 141 8.71 0.87 -21.38
N GLY A 142 8.46 1.20 -20.10
CA GLY A 142 8.03 0.20 -19.11
C GLY A 142 9.05 -0.92 -18.82
N GLY A 143 10.34 -0.70 -19.09
CA GLY A 143 11.40 -1.71 -18.99
C GLY A 143 12.10 -1.82 -17.63
N GLY A 144 11.53 -1.26 -16.56
CA GLY A 144 12.10 -1.40 -15.21
C GLY A 144 11.96 -2.84 -14.71
N LYS A 145 12.98 -3.37 -14.03
CA LYS A 145 12.90 -4.70 -13.38
C LYS A 145 11.72 -4.72 -12.40
N GLU A 146 10.82 -5.68 -12.54
CA GLU A 146 9.75 -5.91 -11.58
C GLU A 146 10.33 -6.09 -10.17
N ILE A 147 9.82 -5.31 -9.21
CA ILE A 147 10.20 -5.43 -7.80
C ILE A 147 8.97 -5.90 -7.03
N LYS A 148 9.01 -7.17 -6.64
CA LYS A 148 7.97 -7.81 -5.83
C LYS A 148 8.37 -7.88 -4.36
N THR A 149 9.11 -6.90 -3.85
CA THR A 149 9.52 -6.88 -2.44
C THR A 149 8.79 -5.78 -1.67
N ALA A 150 8.50 -6.06 -0.41
CA ALA A 150 7.97 -5.10 0.55
C ALA A 150 8.89 -5.01 1.76
N LYS A 151 9.02 -3.81 2.32
CA LYS A 151 9.72 -3.55 3.58
C LYS A 151 8.74 -3.02 4.61
N SER A 152 8.92 -3.40 5.87
CA SER A 152 8.06 -2.97 6.96
C SER A 152 8.81 -2.98 8.29
N ARG A 153 8.79 -1.85 9.01
CA ARG A 153 9.25 -1.70 10.38
C ARG A 153 8.25 -0.83 11.15
N LEU A 154 7.57 -1.42 12.11
CA LEU A 154 6.47 -0.80 12.86
C LEU A 154 6.93 -0.32 14.24
N GLY A 155 6.13 0.56 14.85
CA GLY A 155 6.34 1.12 16.20
C GLY A 155 6.67 2.60 16.22
N SER A 156 7.03 3.20 15.09
CA SER A 156 7.38 4.63 14.95
C SER A 156 6.19 5.45 14.42
N ALA A 157 5.77 5.19 13.18
CA ALA A 157 4.71 5.91 12.48
C ALA A 157 3.36 5.17 12.50
N TYR A 158 3.37 3.85 12.67
CA TYR A 158 2.18 3.02 12.80
C TYR A 158 2.39 2.01 13.92
N ALA A 159 1.31 1.62 14.60
CA ALA A 159 1.37 0.74 15.77
C ALA A 159 2.02 -0.60 15.44
N SER A 160 2.77 -1.16 16.40
CA SER A 160 3.30 -2.51 16.28
C SER A 160 2.20 -3.56 16.50
N PRO A 161 2.23 -4.69 15.76
CA PRO A 161 1.35 -5.81 16.04
C PRO A 161 1.68 -6.43 17.41
N PRO A 162 0.70 -7.07 18.09
CA PRO A 162 0.89 -7.71 19.38
C PRO A 162 1.65 -9.05 19.29
N ASP A 163 2.24 -9.37 18.13
CA ASP A 163 2.95 -10.64 17.86
C ASP A 163 4.48 -10.48 17.88
N ASP A 164 4.98 -9.35 18.42
CA ASP A 164 6.39 -8.99 18.59
C ASP A 164 7.25 -8.95 17.31
N THR A 165 6.64 -9.13 16.13
CA THR A 165 7.37 -9.10 14.86
C THR A 165 7.88 -7.70 14.49
N ASN A 166 7.22 -6.66 15.00
CA ASN A 166 7.44 -5.26 14.61
C ASN A 166 7.40 -5.05 13.09
N SER A 167 6.62 -5.88 12.37
CA SER A 167 6.44 -5.79 10.92
C SER A 167 5.10 -6.37 10.48
N LEU A 168 4.70 -6.07 9.24
CA LEU A 168 3.53 -6.67 8.60
C LEU A 168 3.72 -8.14 8.20
N PHE A 169 4.93 -8.69 8.33
CA PHE A 169 5.28 -9.99 7.80
C PHE A 169 5.27 -11.08 8.86
N GLY A 170 5.33 -12.35 8.43
CA GLY A 170 5.40 -13.46 9.37
C GLY A 170 6.73 -13.47 10.16
N PRO A 171 6.81 -14.17 11.30
CA PRO A 171 8.01 -14.21 12.15
C PRO A 171 9.31 -14.60 11.43
N GLY A 172 9.22 -15.35 10.33
CA GLY A 172 10.38 -15.76 9.53
C GLY A 172 10.87 -14.74 8.49
N GLU A 173 10.19 -13.61 8.30
CA GLU A 173 10.49 -12.61 7.25
C GLU A 173 11.17 -11.36 7.80
N LYS A 174 11.20 -11.17 9.12
CA LYS A 174 11.73 -9.96 9.78
C LYS A 174 11.10 -8.68 9.18
N PHE A 175 11.86 -7.91 8.40
CA PHE A 175 11.47 -6.59 7.87
C PHE A 175 11.42 -6.51 6.34
N GLU A 176 11.64 -7.62 5.62
CA GLU A 176 11.57 -7.66 4.16
C GLU A 176 10.94 -8.97 3.68
N ALA A 177 9.99 -8.87 2.74
CA ALA A 177 9.28 -10.02 2.21
C ALA A 177 9.11 -9.92 0.69
N GLU A 178 9.18 -11.07 0.02
CA GLU A 178 8.76 -11.22 -1.38
C GLU A 178 7.23 -11.36 -1.43
N LEU A 179 6.58 -10.65 -2.33
CA LEU A 179 5.15 -10.64 -2.53
C LEU A 179 4.78 -11.53 -3.71
N VAL A 180 3.66 -12.23 -3.55
CA VAL A 180 3.04 -13.06 -4.61
C VAL A 180 1.67 -12.53 -5.01
N GLU A 181 1.04 -11.68 -4.19
CA GLU A 181 -0.20 -11.00 -4.53
C GLU A 181 -0.12 -9.55 -4.05
N LEU A 182 -0.59 -8.61 -4.87
CA LEU A 182 -0.82 -7.21 -4.51
C LEU A 182 -2.01 -6.69 -5.29
N ARG A 183 -3.06 -6.30 -4.58
CA ARG A 183 -4.30 -5.77 -5.14
C ARG A 183 -4.71 -4.49 -4.44
N VAL A 184 -5.26 -3.54 -5.18
CA VAL A 184 -5.84 -2.30 -4.64
C VAL A 184 -7.31 -2.24 -4.99
N TYR A 185 -8.12 -1.92 -3.98
CA TYR A 185 -9.55 -1.74 -4.12
C TYR A 185 -9.97 -0.33 -3.73
N THR A 186 -10.79 0.29 -4.57
CA THR A 186 -11.36 1.63 -4.35
C THR A 186 -12.87 1.53 -4.11
N GLY A 187 -13.47 2.61 -3.62
CA GLY A 187 -14.92 2.69 -3.45
C GLY A 187 -15.62 3.26 -4.67
N GLN A 188 -16.67 2.60 -5.15
CA GLN A 188 -17.51 3.12 -6.23
C GLN A 188 -18.04 4.52 -5.91
N GLY A 189 -17.84 5.47 -6.83
CA GLY A 189 -18.33 6.85 -6.72
C GLY A 189 -17.57 7.72 -5.71
N LEU A 190 -16.34 7.33 -5.35
CA LEU A 190 -15.44 8.16 -4.54
C LEU A 190 -14.29 8.76 -5.37
N ASP A 191 -14.24 8.45 -6.67
CA ASP A 191 -13.35 9.06 -7.64
C ASP A 191 -13.64 10.57 -7.79
N GLY A 192 -12.61 11.37 -8.03
CA GLY A 192 -12.74 12.81 -8.27
C GLY A 192 -13.12 13.70 -7.08
N PHE A 193 -13.58 13.15 -5.95
CA PHE A 193 -13.93 13.93 -4.74
C PHE A 193 -12.71 14.36 -3.90
N TYR A 194 -11.53 13.79 -4.17
CA TYR A 194 -10.32 13.95 -3.36
C TYR A 194 -9.12 14.50 -4.15
N ALA A 195 -9.38 15.14 -5.31
CA ALA A 195 -8.36 15.79 -6.15
C ALA A 195 -7.80 17.05 -5.48
#